data_AF-A0A5N5TPI1-F1
#
_entry.id   AF-A0A5N5TPI1-F1
#
_cell.length_a   1.000
_cell.length_b   1.000
_cell.length_c   1.000
_cell.angle_alpha   90.00
_cell.angle_beta   90.00
_cell.angle_gamma   90.00
#
_symmetry.space_group_name_H-M   'P 1'
#
loop_
_entity.id
_entity.type
_entity.pdbx_description
1 polymer ?
#
loop_
_entity_poly.entity_id
_entity_poly.type
_entity_poly.pdbx_seq_one_letter_code
_entity_poly.pdbx_strand_id
1 'polypeptide(L)'
;MLKVYLMQFINHYASIFYIAFVKGKFAGYPGNYNRIFGSRQEECSPPGGCLLELSVQLPIIMIGRQAMNAVIEVIFPLVWKHIRLLMIPETRRKMYSQWPRWAEDFRLIDLNRRELFAEYLEMILQYGFVTIFVSSFPLAPLFALVNNVFETRLEAKKFLTYYRRPVTYRVEEHRNLA
;
A
#
# COMPACT_ATOMS: atom_id res chain seq x y z
N MET A 1 1.39 -1.86 17.52
CA MET A 1 0.67 -1.25 16.39
C MET A 1 1.06 0.20 16.18
N LEU A 2 0.87 1.11 17.15
CA LEU A 2 1.18 2.55 17.00
C LEU A 2 2.64 2.84 16.59
N LYS A 3 3.63 2.14 17.15
CA LYS A 3 5.06 2.31 16.77
C LYS A 3 5.31 1.99 15.28
N VAL A 4 4.71 0.93 14.76
CA VAL A 4 4.86 0.52 13.35
C VAL A 4 4.14 1.50 12.44
N TYR A 5 2.94 1.94 12.85
CA TYR A 5 2.19 2.98 12.17
C TYR A 5 3.02 4.25 11.99
N LEU A 6 3.58 4.80 13.09
CA LEU A 6 4.37 6.04 13.04
C LEU A 6 5.59 5.91 12.13
N MET A 7 6.30 4.78 12.21
CA MET A 7 7.47 4.54 11.36
C MET A 7 7.10 4.53 9.88
N GLN A 8 6.03 3.82 9.52
CA GLN A 8 5.57 3.76 8.13
C GLN A 8 5.02 5.10 7.64
N PHE A 9 4.27 5.80 8.49
CA PHE A 9 3.74 7.12 8.19
C PHE A 9 4.87 8.10 7.87
N ILE A 10 5.89 8.18 8.73
CA ILE A 10 7.05 9.05 8.51
C ILE A 10 7.75 8.65 7.21
N ASN A 11 8.04 7.36 7.01
CA ASN A 11 8.74 6.92 5.79
C ASN A 11 7.96 7.23 4.50
N HIS A 12 6.64 7.17 4.54
CA HIS A 12 5.82 7.36 3.35
C HIS A 12 5.50 8.83 3.07
N TYR A 13 5.30 9.63 4.11
CA TYR A 13 4.92 11.03 3.98
C TYR A 13 6.10 12.02 4.06
N ALA A 14 7.25 11.64 4.60
CA ALA A 14 8.37 12.58 4.82
C ALA A 14 8.84 13.26 3.53
N SER A 15 8.94 12.52 2.42
CA SER A 15 9.36 13.08 1.13
C SER A 15 8.35 14.11 0.59
N ILE A 16 7.05 13.82 0.71
CA ILE A 16 5.98 14.69 0.23
C ILE A 16 5.84 15.93 1.14
N PHE A 17 5.93 15.76 2.46
CA PHE A 17 5.98 16.89 3.41
C PHE A 17 7.19 17.80 3.16
N TYR A 18 8.36 17.22 2.88
CA TYR A 18 9.55 17.98 2.55
C TYR A 18 9.32 18.84 1.30
N ILE A 19 8.77 18.25 0.22
CA ILE A 19 8.51 18.98 -1.02
C ILE A 19 7.43 20.05 -0.83
N ALA A 20 6.39 19.77 -0.04
CA ALA A 20 5.28 20.71 0.20
C ALA A 20 5.64 21.91 1.06
N PHE A 21 6.42 21.71 2.14
CA PHE A 21 6.63 22.74 3.15
C PHE A 21 8.06 23.28 3.23
N VAL A 22 9.06 22.50 2.83
CA VAL A 22 10.48 22.84 3.05
C VAL A 22 11.19 23.21 1.75
N LYS A 23 10.94 22.48 0.66
CA LYS A 23 11.57 22.70 -0.64
C LYS A 23 11.25 24.11 -1.18
N GLY A 24 12.28 24.82 -1.63
CA GLY A 24 12.15 26.18 -2.19
C GLY A 24 11.84 27.32 -1.20
N LYS A 25 11.53 27.04 0.07
CA LYS A 25 11.25 28.11 1.07
C LYS A 25 12.50 28.80 1.61
N PHE A 26 13.64 28.11 1.61
CA PHE A 26 14.87 28.59 2.25
C PHE A 26 16.02 28.87 1.26
N ALA A 27 15.77 28.89 -0.05
CA ALA A 27 16.81 28.99 -1.08
C ALA A 27 17.55 30.35 -1.16
N GLY A 28 16.91 31.44 -0.70
CA GLY A 28 17.45 32.80 -0.79
C GLY A 28 17.03 33.52 -2.07
N TYR A 29 17.74 34.59 -2.43
CA TYR A 29 17.51 35.39 -3.63
C TYR A 29 18.73 35.39 -4.55
N PRO A 30 18.57 35.61 -5.87
CA PRO A 30 19.70 35.62 -6.80
C PRO A 30 20.76 36.64 -6.36
N GLY A 31 21.94 36.15 -6.02
CA GLY A 31 23.07 36.93 -5.50
C GLY A 31 23.52 36.52 -4.10
N ASN A 32 22.61 36.00 -3.24
CA ASN A 32 22.97 35.44 -1.94
C ASN A 32 22.09 34.24 -1.61
N TYR A 33 22.55 33.06 -2.04
CA TYR A 33 21.87 31.79 -1.80
C TYR A 33 22.16 31.28 -0.40
N ASN A 34 21.14 30.78 0.29
CA ASN A 34 21.33 30.20 1.61
C ASN A 34 21.95 28.81 1.45
N ARG A 35 23.20 28.64 1.93
CA ARG A 35 23.93 27.37 1.85
C ARG A 35 23.85 26.68 3.21
N ILE A 36 23.20 25.52 3.26
CA ILE A 36 23.18 24.68 4.47
C ILE A 36 24.25 23.59 4.29
N PHE A 37 25.14 23.43 5.29
CA PHE A 37 26.30 22.52 5.24
C PHE A 37 27.16 22.70 3.96
N GLY A 38 27.29 23.94 3.47
CA GLY A 38 28.06 24.25 2.26
C GLY A 38 27.39 23.88 0.93
N SER A 39 26.24 23.18 0.96
CA SER A 39 25.49 22.79 -0.24
C SER A 39 24.39 23.82 -0.56
N ARG A 40 24.14 24.05 -1.85
CA ARG A 40 23.01 24.86 -2.33
C ARG A 40 21.73 24.06 -2.11
N GLN A 41 20.68 24.73 -1.64
CA GLN A 41 19.38 24.09 -1.46
C GLN A 41 18.64 23.86 -2.78
N GLU A 42 17.82 22.82 -2.82
CA GLU A 42 16.96 22.48 -3.95
C GLU A 42 15.87 23.56 -4.15
N GLU A 43 15.83 24.11 -5.35
CA GLU A 43 14.82 25.07 -5.80
C GLU A 43 13.67 24.33 -6.49
N CYS A 44 12.47 24.94 -6.51
CA CYS A 44 11.35 24.40 -7.28
C CYS A 44 11.58 24.67 -8.77
N SER A 45 11.18 23.74 -9.65
CA SER A 45 11.33 23.93 -11.10
C SER A 45 10.44 25.07 -11.63
N PRO A 46 10.99 26.11 -12.30
CA PRO A 46 10.19 27.08 -13.06
C PRO A 46 9.69 26.42 -14.37
N PRO A 47 8.44 26.66 -14.83
CA PRO A 47 7.44 27.64 -14.39
C PRO A 47 6.33 27.11 -13.44
N GLY A 48 6.33 25.82 -13.09
CA GLY A 48 5.23 25.15 -12.39
C GLY A 48 5.26 25.20 -10.86
N GLY A 49 6.41 25.54 -10.26
CA GLY A 49 6.58 25.56 -8.80
C GLY A 49 6.48 24.18 -8.14
N CYS A 50 6.66 24.13 -6.82
CA CYS A 50 6.66 22.88 -6.07
C CYS A 50 5.27 22.21 -5.99
N LEU A 51 4.17 22.97 -6.14
CA LEU A 51 2.83 22.39 -6.16
C LEU A 51 2.56 21.54 -7.40
N LEU A 52 3.09 21.93 -8.57
CA LEU A 52 2.97 21.12 -9.78
C LEU A 52 3.76 19.81 -9.64
N GLU A 53 4.99 19.89 -9.12
CA GLU A 53 5.81 18.69 -8.83
C GLU A 53 5.04 17.70 -7.93
N LEU A 54 4.39 18.20 -6.87
CA LEU A 54 3.55 17.40 -5.99
C LEU A 54 2.33 16.81 -6.70
N SER A 55 1.63 17.62 -7.50
CA SER A 55 0.43 17.18 -8.20
C SER A 55 0.69 16.02 -9.18
N VAL A 56 1.90 15.95 -9.74
CA VAL A 56 2.34 14.86 -10.62
C VAL A 56 2.84 13.67 -9.79
N GLN A 57 3.53 13.91 -8.68
CA GLN A 57 4.09 12.85 -7.85
C GLN A 57 3.01 12.05 -7.10
N LEU A 58 1.94 12.69 -6.63
CA LEU A 58 0.86 12.05 -5.88
C LEU A 58 0.14 10.92 -6.65
N PRO A 59 -0.34 11.10 -7.90
CA PRO A 59 -0.95 10.01 -8.65
C PRO A 59 0.04 8.89 -8.97
N ILE A 60 1.32 9.20 -9.19
CA ILE A 60 2.36 8.18 -9.41
C ILE A 60 2.52 7.31 -8.16
N ILE A 61 2.53 7.90 -6.96
CA ILE A 61 2.64 7.14 -5.71
C ILE A 61 1.38 6.34 -5.42
N MET A 62 0.20 6.95 -5.55
CA MET A 62 -1.09 6.30 -5.28
C MET A 62 -1.38 5.14 -6.24
N ILE A 63 -1.22 5.36 -7.54
CA ILE A 63 -1.44 4.32 -8.55
C ILE A 63 -0.29 3.31 -8.53
N GLY A 64 0.95 3.78 -8.39
CA GLY A 64 2.15 2.93 -8.43
C GLY A 64 2.17 1.89 -7.32
N ARG A 65 1.92 2.29 -6.07
CA ARG A 65 1.91 1.36 -4.94
C ARG A 65 0.80 0.31 -5.09
N GLN A 66 -0.40 0.76 -5.45
CA GLN A 66 -1.56 -0.11 -5.65
C GLN A 66 -1.33 -1.09 -6.81
N ALA A 67 -0.77 -0.62 -7.92
CA ALA A 67 -0.45 -1.46 -9.08
C ALA A 67 0.65 -2.47 -8.74
N MET A 68 1.72 -2.07 -8.05
CA MET A 68 2.79 -2.98 -7.62
C MET A 68 2.26 -4.08 -6.71
N ASN A 69 1.41 -3.73 -5.73
CA ASN A 69 0.81 -4.69 -4.81
C ASN A 69 -0.12 -5.66 -5.56
N ALA A 70 -1.00 -5.15 -6.43
CA ALA A 70 -1.86 -6.00 -7.25
C ALA A 70 -1.07 -6.92 -8.19
N VAL A 71 0.01 -6.42 -8.79
CA VAL A 71 0.90 -7.20 -9.67
C VAL A 71 1.58 -8.32 -8.89
N ILE A 72 2.18 -8.03 -7.74
CA ILE A 72 2.84 -9.06 -6.91
C ILE A 72 1.80 -10.09 -6.46
N GLU A 73 0.62 -9.65 -6.03
CA GLU A 73 -0.43 -10.53 -5.53
C GLU A 73 -1.00 -11.46 -6.60
N VAL A 74 -1.12 -11.01 -7.86
CA VAL A 74 -1.60 -11.84 -8.97
C VAL A 74 -0.49 -12.72 -9.53
N ILE A 75 0.72 -12.17 -9.71
CA ILE A 75 1.84 -12.90 -10.34
C ILE A 75 2.39 -13.98 -9.41
N PHE A 76 2.59 -13.67 -8.13
CA PHE A 76 3.19 -14.61 -7.17
C PHE A 76 2.50 -15.98 -7.15
N PRO A 77 1.17 -16.09 -6.98
CA PRO A 77 0.51 -17.39 -6.95
C PRO A 77 0.47 -18.08 -8.31
N LEU A 78 0.41 -17.34 -9.43
CA LEU A 78 0.46 -17.93 -10.78
C LEU A 78 1.83 -18.58 -11.02
N VAL A 79 2.91 -17.84 -10.75
CA VAL A 79 4.28 -18.35 -10.87
C VAL A 79 4.49 -19.54 -9.94
N TRP A 80 4.03 -19.44 -8.70
CA TRP A 80 4.20 -20.52 -7.74
C TRP A 80 3.38 -21.77 -8.10
N LYS A 81 2.19 -21.60 -8.68
CA LYS A 81 1.38 -22.69 -9.25
C LYS A 81 2.11 -23.33 -10.43
N HIS A 82 2.67 -22.56 -11.35
CA HIS A 82 3.42 -23.09 -12.49
C HIS A 82 4.66 -23.88 -12.05
N ILE A 83 5.47 -23.33 -11.13
CA ILE A 83 6.64 -24.02 -10.57
C ILE A 83 6.22 -25.32 -9.86
N ARG A 84 5.16 -25.26 -9.06
CA ARG A 84 4.63 -26.43 -8.34
C ARG A 84 4.16 -27.53 -9.30
N LEU A 85 3.50 -27.18 -10.40
CA LEU A 85 3.04 -28.16 -11.40
C LEU A 85 4.21 -28.85 -12.11
N LEU A 86 5.31 -28.15 -12.36
CA LEU A 86 6.53 -28.69 -12.96
C LEU A 86 7.33 -29.57 -12.00
N MET A 87 7.39 -29.21 -10.71
CA MET A 87 8.17 -29.91 -9.68
C MET A 87 7.49 -31.17 -9.09
N ILE A 88 6.18 -31.37 -9.28
CA ILE A 88 5.45 -32.49 -8.66
C ILE A 88 5.47 -33.74 -9.56
N PRO A 89 6.10 -34.85 -9.14
CA PRO A 89 6.03 -36.12 -9.86
C PRO A 89 4.61 -36.71 -9.83
N GLU A 90 4.22 -37.46 -10.86
CA GLU A 90 2.87 -38.02 -11.00
C GLU A 90 2.40 -38.83 -9.78
N THR A 91 3.32 -39.53 -9.11
CA THR A 91 3.07 -40.32 -7.90
C THR A 91 2.52 -39.46 -6.76
N ARG A 92 3.09 -38.27 -6.54
CA ARG A 92 2.56 -37.32 -5.55
C ARG A 92 1.23 -36.72 -5.98
N ARG A 93 1.00 -36.54 -7.27
CA ARG A 93 -0.26 -36.02 -7.81
C ARG A 93 -1.44 -36.95 -7.50
N LYS A 94 -1.26 -38.27 -7.64
CA LYS A 94 -2.25 -39.28 -7.23
C LYS A 94 -2.51 -39.28 -5.72
N MET A 95 -1.47 -39.14 -4.91
CA MET A 95 -1.59 -39.02 -3.45
C MET A 95 -2.41 -37.79 -3.03
N TYR A 96 -2.18 -36.62 -3.64
CA TYR A 96 -2.97 -35.41 -3.39
C TYR A 96 -4.44 -35.57 -3.79
N SER A 97 -4.75 -36.31 -4.86
CA SER A 97 -6.14 -36.51 -5.31
C SER A 97 -6.99 -37.33 -4.34
N GLN A 98 -6.38 -38.09 -3.42
CA GLN A 98 -7.07 -38.87 -2.39
C GLN A 98 -7.14 -38.14 -1.05
N TRP A 99 -6.71 -36.88 -0.97
CA TRP A 99 -6.69 -36.17 0.30
C TRP A 99 -8.10 -35.79 0.79
N PRO A 100 -8.34 -35.89 2.11
CA PRO A 100 -9.55 -35.36 2.70
C PRO A 100 -9.52 -33.82 2.71
N ARG A 101 -10.69 -33.18 2.62
CA ARG A 101 -10.80 -31.71 2.50
C ARG A 101 -10.07 -30.93 3.61
N TRP A 102 -10.09 -31.43 4.84
CA TRP A 102 -9.40 -30.77 5.96
C TRP A 102 -7.88 -30.69 5.77
N ALA A 103 -7.27 -31.64 5.05
CA ALA A 103 -5.84 -31.63 4.77
C ALA A 103 -5.49 -30.58 3.69
N GLU A 104 -6.40 -30.33 2.76
CA GLU A 104 -6.28 -29.23 1.80
C GLU A 104 -6.42 -27.88 2.52
N ASP A 105 -7.42 -27.74 3.39
CA ASP A 105 -7.64 -26.55 4.21
C ASP A 105 -6.46 -26.24 5.14
N PHE A 106 -5.77 -27.28 5.63
CA PHE A 106 -4.59 -27.12 6.46
C PHE A 106 -3.37 -26.58 5.69
N ARG A 107 -3.39 -26.61 4.35
CA ARG A 107 -2.28 -26.08 3.52
C ARG A 107 -2.39 -24.57 3.25
N LEU A 108 -3.57 -23.97 3.42
CA LEU A 108 -3.77 -22.53 3.19
C LEU A 108 -3.06 -21.69 4.24
N ILE A 109 -2.80 -20.42 3.92
CA ILE A 109 -2.16 -19.46 4.83
C ILE A 109 -3.14 -19.15 5.97
N ASP A 110 -2.63 -19.16 7.20
CA ASP A 110 -3.39 -18.73 8.36
C ASP A 110 -3.44 -17.20 8.40
N LEU A 111 -4.66 -16.64 8.52
CA LEU A 111 -4.86 -15.20 8.58
C LEU A 111 -4.29 -14.64 9.89
N ASN A 112 -3.12 -14.01 9.82
CA ASN A 112 -2.45 -13.46 10.99
C ASN A 112 -2.90 -12.00 11.25
N ARG A 113 -3.05 -11.62 12.51
CA ARG A 113 -3.46 -10.24 12.91
C ARG A 113 -2.51 -9.16 12.37
N ARG A 114 -1.25 -9.51 12.15
CA ARG A 114 -0.23 -8.60 11.59
C ARG A 114 -0.45 -8.30 10.10
N GLU A 115 -0.94 -9.27 9.34
CA GLU A 115 -1.24 -9.11 7.91
C GLU A 115 -2.45 -8.18 7.73
N LEU A 116 -3.52 -8.44 8.48
CA LEU A 116 -4.71 -7.57 8.50
C LEU A 116 -4.36 -6.13 8.91
N PHE A 117 -3.44 -5.96 9.87
CA PHE A 117 -2.98 -4.62 10.26
C PHE A 117 -2.21 -3.92 9.13
N ALA A 118 -1.43 -4.64 8.33
CA ALA A 118 -0.70 -4.07 7.20
C ALA A 118 -1.66 -3.67 6.06
N GLU A 119 -2.66 -4.49 5.76
CA GLU A 119 -3.73 -4.19 4.79
C GLU A 119 -4.53 -2.95 5.24
N TYR A 120 -4.89 -2.86 6.53
CA TYR A 120 -5.56 -1.69 7.08
C TYR A 120 -4.69 -0.42 7.05
N LEU A 121 -3.39 -0.57 7.29
CA LEU A 121 -2.45 0.55 7.25
C LEU A 121 -2.33 1.12 5.84
N GLU A 122 -2.31 0.28 4.82
CA GLU A 122 -2.33 0.70 3.42
C GLU A 122 -3.56 1.55 3.09
N MET A 123 -4.75 1.10 3.51
CA MET A 123 -5.99 1.86 3.32
C MET A 123 -5.97 3.22 4.05
N ILE A 124 -5.47 3.27 5.29
CA ILE A 124 -5.34 4.55 6.02
C ILE A 124 -4.38 5.50 5.31
N LEU A 125 -3.24 4.99 4.83
CA LEU A 125 -2.26 5.83 4.14
C LEU A 125 -2.87 6.41 2.84
N GLN A 126 -3.63 5.62 2.08
CA GLN A 126 -4.35 6.10 0.89
C GLN A 126 -5.37 7.19 1.23
N TYR A 127 -6.15 7.00 2.30
CA TYR A 127 -7.08 8.02 2.79
C TYR A 127 -6.37 9.32 3.22
N GLY A 128 -5.21 9.21 3.86
CA GLY A 128 -4.40 10.37 4.22
C GLY A 128 -3.91 11.16 3.00
N PHE A 129 -3.53 10.49 1.91
CA PHE A 129 -3.14 11.19 0.67
C PHE A 129 -4.31 11.93 0.05
N VAL A 130 -5.48 11.27 0.02
CA VAL A 130 -6.69 11.87 -0.53
C VAL A 130 -7.12 13.09 0.29
N THR A 131 -7.02 13.06 1.61
CA THR A 131 -7.51 14.16 2.46
C THR A 131 -6.52 15.30 2.65
N ILE A 132 -5.23 15.01 2.85
CA ILE A 132 -4.21 16.04 3.15
C ILE A 132 -3.83 16.81 1.87
N PHE A 133 -3.84 16.16 0.70
CA PHE A 133 -3.35 16.74 -0.55
C PHE A 133 -4.44 16.95 -1.62
N VAL A 134 -5.72 16.92 -1.24
CA VAL A 134 -6.84 17.17 -2.17
C VAL A 134 -6.74 18.55 -2.84
N SER A 135 -6.21 19.54 -2.14
CA SER A 135 -6.05 20.91 -2.65
C SER A 135 -5.06 20.99 -3.81
N SER A 136 -4.07 20.09 -3.85
CA SER A 136 -3.08 20.01 -4.93
C SER A 136 -3.57 19.16 -6.10
N PHE A 137 -4.38 18.13 -5.83
CA PHE A 137 -4.91 17.24 -6.86
C PHE A 137 -6.39 16.86 -6.58
N PRO A 138 -7.36 17.61 -7.13
CA PRO A 138 -8.78 17.43 -6.82
C PRO A 138 -9.36 16.11 -7.35
N LEU A 139 -8.68 15.45 -8.30
CA LEU A 139 -9.11 14.17 -8.87
C LEU A 139 -8.66 12.96 -8.03
N ALA A 140 -7.85 13.15 -6.98
CA ALA A 140 -7.39 12.08 -6.08
C ALA A 140 -8.52 11.16 -5.58
N PRO A 141 -9.68 11.67 -5.10
CA PRO A 141 -10.77 10.84 -4.61
C PRO A 141 -11.33 9.88 -5.66
N LEU A 142 -11.38 10.29 -6.94
CA LEU A 142 -11.88 9.45 -8.02
C LEU A 142 -10.93 8.28 -8.30
N PHE A 143 -9.62 8.54 -8.35
CA PHE A 143 -8.62 7.48 -8.52
C PHE A 143 -8.61 6.53 -7.33
N ALA A 144 -8.73 7.04 -6.11
CA ALA A 144 -8.84 6.22 -4.91
C ALA A 144 -10.10 5.33 -4.94
N LEU A 145 -11.24 5.85 -5.41
CA LEU A 145 -12.47 5.06 -5.52
C LEU A 145 -12.32 3.91 -6.51
N VAL A 146 -11.75 4.16 -7.69
CA VAL A 146 -11.50 3.12 -8.70
C VAL A 146 -10.56 2.05 -8.14
N ASN A 147 -9.47 2.47 -7.49
CA ASN A 147 -8.53 1.57 -6.84
C ASN A 147 -9.19 0.72 -5.76
N ASN A 148 -9.99 1.31 -4.86
CA ASN A 148 -10.67 0.60 -3.78
C ASN A 148 -11.67 -0.44 -4.32
N VAL A 149 -12.35 -0.14 -5.43
CA VAL A 149 -13.24 -1.11 -6.09
C VAL A 149 -12.46 -2.31 -6.62
N PHE A 150 -11.31 -2.10 -7.26
CA PHE A 150 -10.47 -3.20 -7.74
C PHE A 150 -9.86 -3.99 -6.59
N GLU A 151 -9.33 -3.31 -5.58
CA GLU A 151 -8.73 -3.90 -4.38
C GLU A 151 -9.71 -4.79 -3.64
N THR A 152 -10.94 -4.32 -3.39
CA THR A 152 -11.99 -5.13 -2.76
C THR A 152 -12.23 -6.45 -3.51
N ARG A 153 -12.16 -6.44 -4.85
CA ARG A 153 -12.34 -7.66 -5.67
C ARG A 153 -11.13 -8.59 -5.59
N LEU A 154 -9.92 -8.03 -5.59
CA LEU A 154 -8.68 -8.80 -5.48
C LEU A 154 -8.57 -9.44 -4.09
N GLU A 155 -8.80 -8.66 -3.03
CA GLU A 155 -8.81 -9.15 -1.65
C GLU A 155 -9.88 -10.22 -1.45
N ALA A 156 -11.10 -10.03 -1.96
CA ALA A 156 -12.13 -11.08 -1.87
C ALA A 156 -11.68 -12.39 -2.52
N LYS A 157 -11.03 -12.33 -3.68
CA LYS A 157 -10.47 -13.51 -4.33
C LYS A 157 -9.33 -14.13 -3.51
N LYS A 158 -8.50 -13.29 -2.88
CA LYS A 158 -7.40 -13.72 -1.99
C LYS A 158 -7.92 -14.48 -0.77
N PHE A 159 -8.92 -13.92 -0.08
CA PHE A 159 -9.58 -14.54 1.06
C PHE A 159 -10.23 -15.88 0.73
N LEU A 160 -10.85 -15.99 -0.46
CA LEU A 160 -11.51 -17.23 -0.87
C LEU A 160 -10.54 -18.32 -1.35
N THR A 161 -9.34 -17.95 -1.83
CA THR A 161 -8.44 -18.90 -2.51
C THR A 161 -7.19 -19.25 -1.70
N TYR A 162 -6.65 -18.32 -0.91
CA TYR A 162 -5.32 -18.47 -0.27
C TYR A 162 -5.36 -18.52 1.25
N TYR A 163 -6.39 -17.98 1.88
CA TYR A 163 -6.53 -17.99 3.33
C TYR A 163 -7.38 -19.13 3.83
N ARG A 164 -6.97 -19.72 4.96
CA ARG A 164 -7.84 -20.60 5.74
C ARG A 164 -8.94 -19.76 6.37
N ARG A 165 -10.14 -20.34 6.54
CA ARG A 165 -11.27 -19.69 7.21
C ARG A 165 -10.83 -19.20 8.60
N PRO A 166 -10.86 -17.87 8.85
CA PRO A 166 -10.47 -17.33 10.14
C PRO A 166 -11.54 -17.63 11.20
N VAL A 167 -11.12 -17.71 12.46
CA VAL A 167 -12.04 -17.76 13.60
C VAL A 167 -12.68 -16.38 13.74
N THR A 168 -14.00 -16.34 13.71
CA THR A 168 -14.75 -15.09 13.89
C THR A 168 -14.58 -14.59 15.31
N TYR A 169 -14.02 -13.40 15.47
CA TYR A 169 -14.04 -12.66 16.73
C TYR A 169 -15.13 -11.59 16.62
N ARG A 170 -16.01 -11.53 17.62
CA ARG A 170 -16.91 -10.38 17.76
C ARG A 170 -16.08 -9.25 18.35
N VAL A 171 -15.92 -8.17 17.61
CA VAL A 171 -15.47 -6.91 18.17
C VAL A 171 -16.72 -6.19 18.62
N GLU A 172 -16.91 -6.07 19.93
CA GLU A 172 -17.87 -5.11 20.44
C GLU A 172 -17.28 -3.73 20.17
N GLU A 173 -17.94 -2.97 19.30
CA GLU A 173 -17.75 -1.52 19.27
C GLU A 173 -18.10 -1.04 20.69
N HIS A 174 -17.20 -0.29 21.35
CA HIS A 174 -17.46 0.28 22.68
C HIS A 174 -18.67 1.21 22.61
N ARG A 175 -19.87 0.62 22.68
CA ARG A 175 -21.14 1.24 22.99
C ARG A 175 -21.49 0.85 24.42
N ASN A 176 -20.59 1.19 25.34
CA ASN A 176 -20.90 1.43 26.74
C ASN A 176 -20.78 2.96 26.87
N LEU A 177 -21.86 3.70 26.60
CA LEU A 177 -22.84 4.16 27.58
C LEU A 177 -22.22 5.09 28.63
N ALA A 178 -22.82 6.28 28.69
CA ALA A 178 -22.84 7.29 29.74
C ALA A 178 -22.44 6.83 31.15
#